data_AF-A0A6G4ZWM7-F1
#
_entry.id   AF-A0A6G4ZWM7-F1
#
_cell.length_a   1.000
_cell.length_b   1.000
_cell.length_c   1.000
_cell.angle_alpha   90.00
_cell.angle_beta   90.00
_cell.angle_gamma   90.00
#
_symmetry.space_group_name_H-M   'P 1'
#
loop_
_entity.id
_entity.type
_entity.pdbx_description
1 polymer ?
#
loop_
_entity_poly.entity_id
_entity_poly.type
_entity_poly.pdbx_seq_one_letter_code
_entity_poly.pdbx_strand_id
1 'polypeptide(L)' 'ATKEIAVNQDAQGFEKNKTAAKTGGRIAGDARKELELESGKSVISKTNFIDQLKDASIEQYILESDE' A
#
# COMPACT_ATOMS: atom_id res chain seq x y z
N ALA A 1 -9.03 -8.49 5.32
CA ALA A 1 -8.62 -7.97 6.66
C ALA A 1 -9.67 -7.03 7.28
N THR A 2 -9.53 -5.69 7.23
CA THR A 2 -10.41 -4.76 7.98
C THR A 2 -11.90 -4.97 7.73
N LYS A 3 -12.30 -5.10 6.46
CA LYS A 3 -13.70 -5.34 6.07
C LYS A 3 -14.25 -6.62 6.68
N GLU A 4 -13.51 -7.72 6.57
CA GLU A 4 -13.93 -9.02 7.11
C GLU A 4 -14.03 -8.99 8.63
N ILE A 5 -13.09 -8.32 9.30
CA ILE A 5 -13.13 -8.14 10.76
C ILE A 5 -14.38 -7.35 11.15
N ALA A 6 -14.66 -6.24 10.46
CA ALA A 6 -15.83 -5.42 10.73
C ALA A 6 -17.14 -6.19 10.51
N VAL A 7 -17.24 -6.99 9.44
CA VAL A 7 -18.41 -7.82 9.16
C VAL A 7 -18.58 -8.92 10.20
N ASN A 8 -17.52 -9.68 10.49
CA ASN A 8 -17.58 -10.81 11.43
C ASN A 8 -17.85 -10.37 12.87
N GLN A 9 -17.42 -9.17 13.25
CA GLN A 9 -17.66 -8.61 14.59
C GLN A 9 -18.93 -7.75 14.68
N ASP A 10 -19.68 -7.61 13.57
CA ASP A 10 -20.80 -6.68 13.45
C ASP A 10 -20.44 -5.28 14.00
N ALA A 11 -19.35 -4.73 13.48
CA ALA A 11 -18.80 -3.46 13.93
C ALA A 11 -19.68 -2.29 13.48
N GLN A 12 -20.60 -1.88 14.36
CA GLN A 12 -21.51 -0.76 14.13
C GLN A 12 -20.96 0.59 14.67
N GLY A 13 -21.09 1.64 13.86
CA GLY A 13 -20.67 3.00 14.23
C GLY A 13 -19.15 3.19 14.27
N PHE A 14 -18.72 4.43 14.56
CA PHE A 14 -17.33 4.83 14.39
C PHE A 14 -16.35 4.08 15.32
N GLU A 15 -16.63 4.00 16.62
CA GLU A 15 -15.66 3.43 17.58
C GLU A 15 -15.40 1.93 17.36
N LYS A 16 -16.43 1.16 16.98
CA LYS A 16 -16.23 -0.26 16.63
C LYS A 16 -15.43 -0.40 15.33
N ASN A 17 -15.76 0.41 14.32
CA ASN A 17 -15.02 0.39 13.04
C ASN A 17 -13.57 0.84 13.19
N LYS A 18 -13.28 1.80 14.08
CA LYS A 18 -11.92 2.21 14.44
C LYS A 18 -11.11 1.06 15.04
N THR A 19 -11.74 0.23 15.86
CA THR A 19 -11.10 -0.96 16.44
C THR A 19 -10.84 -2.03 15.39
N ALA A 20 -11.81 -2.30 14.51
CA ALA A 20 -11.63 -3.20 13.36
C ALA A 20 -10.50 -2.72 12.43
N ALA A 21 -10.43 -1.41 12.15
CA ALA A 21 -9.39 -0.80 11.32
C ALA A 21 -7.99 -0.94 11.92
N LYS A 22 -7.84 -0.70 13.23
CA LYS A 22 -6.55 -0.93 13.92
C LYS A 22 -6.11 -2.39 13.82
N THR A 23 -7.03 -3.31 14.02
CA THR A 23 -6.74 -4.75 13.96
C THR A 23 -6.35 -5.19 12.56
N GLY A 24 -7.13 -4.79 11.55
CA GLY A 24 -6.82 -5.09 10.15
C GLY A 24 -5.51 -4.45 9.68
N GLY A 25 -5.22 -3.22 10.11
CA GLY A 25 -3.96 -2.54 9.83
C GLY A 25 -2.75 -3.25 10.44
N ARG A 26 -2.88 -3.75 11.68
CA ARG A 26 -1.82 -4.56 12.32
C ARG A 26 -1.53 -5.83 11.53
N ILE A 27 -2.57 -6.59 11.17
CA ILE A 27 -2.43 -7.83 10.37
C ILE A 27 -1.74 -7.55 9.04
N ALA A 28 -2.16 -6.51 8.31
CA ALA A 28 -1.54 -6.13 7.05
C ALA A 28 -0.07 -5.70 7.22
N GLY A 29 0.23 -4.97 8.30
CA GLY A 29 1.59 -4.53 8.62
C GLY A 29 2.52 -5.70 8.96
N ASP A 30 2.02 -6.70 9.69
CA ASP A 30 2.79 -7.89 10.04
C ASP A 30 3.04 -8.76 8.79
N ALA A 31 2.02 -9.01 7.98
CA ALA A 31 2.16 -9.72 6.69
C ALA A 31 3.14 -9.01 5.74
N ARG A 32 3.14 -7.67 5.69
CA ARG A 32 4.12 -6.90 4.92
C ARG A 32 5.55 -7.19 5.39
N LYS A 33 5.79 -7.14 6.71
CA LYS A 33 7.14 -7.37 7.27
C LYS A 33 7.63 -8.78 7.00
N GLU A 34 6.76 -9.78 7.12
CA GLU A 34 7.08 -11.17 6.80
C GLU A 34 7.47 -11.32 5.33
N LEU A 35 6.70 -10.73 4.41
CA LEU A 35 7.02 -10.71 2.98
C LEU A 35 8.35 -10.00 2.68
N GLU A 36 8.61 -8.85 3.30
CA GLU A 36 9.87 -8.11 3.14
C GLU A 36 11.07 -8.93 3.66
N LEU A 37 10.89 -9.64 4.76
CA LEU A 37 11.91 -10.50 5.36
C LEU A 37 12.22 -11.71 4.47
N GLU A 38 11.20 -12.41 3.98
CA GLU A 38 11.38 -13.59 3.12
C GLU A 38 11.92 -13.24 1.73
N SER A 39 11.45 -12.13 1.15
CA SER A 39 11.88 -11.71 -0.19
C SER A 39 13.23 -10.97 -0.18
N GLY A 40 13.70 -10.50 0.98
CA GLY A 40 14.90 -9.68 1.12
C GLY A 40 14.82 -8.32 0.45
N LYS A 41 13.62 -7.87 0.04
CA LYS A 41 13.39 -6.61 -0.68
C LYS A 41 12.27 -5.82 0.00
N SER A 42 12.44 -4.50 0.04
CA SER A 42 11.37 -3.59 0.47
C SER A 42 10.21 -3.64 -0.52
N VAL A 43 8.98 -3.83 -0.04
CA VAL A 43 7.79 -3.78 -0.90
C VAL A 43 7.25 -2.36 -1.04
N ILE A 44 7.74 -1.43 -0.22
CA ILE A 44 7.41 -0.01 -0.31
C ILE A 44 8.54 0.77 -0.99
N SER A 45 8.16 1.70 -1.88
CA SER A 45 9.04 2.74 -2.41
C SER A 45 8.81 4.05 -1.68
N LYS A 46 9.86 4.86 -1.52
CA LYS A 46 9.73 6.23 -0.99
C LYS A 46 9.21 7.22 -2.04
N THR A 47 9.23 6.83 -3.31
CA THR A 47 8.84 7.68 -4.43
C THR A 47 7.32 7.74 -4.57
N ASN A 48 6.80 8.93 -4.87
CA ASN A 48 5.39 9.12 -5.20
C ASN A 48 5.09 8.56 -6.60
N PHE A 49 3.94 7.89 -6.73
CA PHE A 49 3.53 7.29 -8.01
C PHE A 49 3.30 8.33 -9.12
N ILE A 50 2.76 9.51 -8.81
CA ILE A 50 2.52 10.56 -9.81
C ILE A 50 3.83 11.11 -10.36
N ASP A 51 4.84 11.27 -9.49
CA ASP A 51 6.14 11.78 -9.93
C ASP A 51 6.85 10.75 -10.81
N GLN A 52 6.75 9.44 -10.48
CA GLN A 52 7.23 8.37 -11.37
C GLN A 52 6.61 8.41 -12.77
N LEU A 53 5.31 8.74 -12.87
CA LEU A 53 4.65 8.87 -14.18
C LEU A 53 5.16 10.06 -14.98
N LYS A 54 5.44 11.19 -14.32
CA LYS A 54 6.02 12.37 -14.98
C LYS A 54 7.43 12.08 -15.46
N ASP A 55 8.26 11.49 -14.61
CA ASP A 55 9.64 11.12 -14.96
C ASP A 55 9.65 10.17 -16.16
N ALA A 56 8.77 9.15 -16.17
CA ALA A 56 8.62 8.24 -17.30
C ALA A 56 8.16 8.95 -18.59
N SER A 57 7.20 9.88 -18.50
CA SER A 57 6.75 10.65 -19.67
C SER A 57 7.82 11.60 -20.21
N ILE A 58 8.68 12.13 -19.34
CA ILE A 58 9.80 13.00 -19.71
C ILE A 58 10.91 12.16 -20.36
N GLU A 59 11.25 11.00 -19.80
CA GLU A 59 12.22 10.07 -20.40
C GLU A 59 11.78 9.60 -21.80
N GLN A 60 10.51 9.30 -21.99
CA GLN A 60 9.95 8.96 -23.31
C GLN A 60 10.13 10.11 -24.31
N TYR A 61 9.79 11.35 -23.91
CA TYR A 61 9.96 12.52 -24.76
C TYR A 61 11.42 12.78 -25.15
N ILE A 62 12.35 12.62 -24.19
CA ILE A 62 13.79 12.81 -24.44
C ILE A 62 14.30 11.76 -25.43
N LEU A 63 13.95 10.48 -25.23
CA LEU A 63 14.34 9.38 -26.11
C LEU A 63 13.79 9.54 -27.54
N GLU A 64 12.56 10.02 -27.69
CA GLU A 64 11.94 10.29 -29.00
C GLU A 64 12.53 11.52 -29.71
N SER A 65 13.20 12.42 -28.98
CA SER A 65 13.79 13.64 -29.53
C SER A 65 15.26 13.51 -29.98
N ASP A 66 15.92 12.42 -29.56
CA ASP A 66 17.31 12.09 -29.92
C ASP A 66 17.41 11.13 -31.13
N GLU A 67 16.27 10.74 -31.74
CA GLU A 67 16.17 10.08 -33.06
C GLU A 67 15.87 11.08 -34.19
#